data_AF-A0A1V4ZGR8-F1
#
_entry.id   AF-A0A1V4ZGR8-F1
#
_cell.length_a   1.000
_cell.length_b   1.000
_cell.length_c   1.000
_cell.angle_alpha   90.00
_cell.angle_beta   90.00
_cell.angle_gamma   90.00
#
_symmetry.space_group_name_H-M   'P 1'
#
loop_
_entity.id
_entity.type
_entity.pdbx_description
1 polymer ?
#
loop_
_entity_poly.entity_id
_entity_poly.type
_entity_poly.pdbx_seq_one_letter_code
_entity_poly.pdbx_strand_id
1 'polypeptide(L)'
;MEVNTDAVKELIGKRGLKVADIEDVIKTAESSGKKFTKKGTNLNMASKRIGDVTVYAVYELESGILKKKAVVKSAYSHRVKLNKVDHLAEESEWMMGNSPVHNATLNLEYMTVVRSGPGLASADGSVMMVEEYLATKTLAAAEGLFEKKRA
;
A
#
# COMPACT_ATOMS: atom_id res chain seq x y z
N MET A 1 7.26 11.95 -14.23
CA MET A 1 7.38 12.30 -12.79
C MET A 1 8.66 11.69 -12.28
N GLU A 2 9.44 12.46 -11.53
CA GLU A 2 10.66 12.00 -10.86
C GLU A 2 10.30 11.36 -9.51
N VAL A 3 11.01 10.31 -9.09
CA VAL A 3 10.81 9.66 -7.79
C VAL A 3 12.13 9.75 -7.01
N ASN A 4 12.08 10.31 -5.81
CA ASN A 4 13.22 10.40 -4.90
C ASN A 4 13.01 9.45 -3.73
N THR A 5 13.97 8.54 -3.56
CA THR A 5 13.98 7.54 -2.49
C THR A 5 15.15 7.71 -1.53
N ASP A 6 15.89 8.82 -1.59
CA ASP A 6 17.19 8.96 -0.94
C ASP A 6 17.08 8.76 0.58
N ALA A 7 16.07 9.38 1.20
CA ALA A 7 15.82 9.28 2.64
C ALA A 7 15.43 7.87 3.13
N VAL A 8 15.01 6.98 2.22
CA VAL A 8 14.48 5.65 2.55
C VAL A 8 15.21 4.51 1.85
N LYS A 9 16.31 4.79 1.16
CA LYS A 9 17.04 3.81 0.34
C LYS A 9 17.52 2.62 1.15
N GLU A 10 18.03 2.85 2.35
CA GLU A 10 18.43 1.77 3.27
C GLU A 10 17.25 0.93 3.73
N LEU A 11 16.11 1.57 4.03
CA LEU A 11 14.90 0.89 4.46
C LEU A 11 14.34 -0.02 3.36
N ILE A 12 14.31 0.50 2.12
CA ILE A 12 13.93 -0.24 0.91
C ILE A 12 14.81 -1.48 0.74
N GLY A 13 16.13 -1.31 0.85
CA GLY A 13 17.10 -2.40 0.76
C GLY A 13 16.91 -3.47 1.84
N LYS A 14 16.74 -3.05 3.11
CA LYS A 14 16.48 -3.96 4.24
C LYS A 14 15.18 -4.76 4.07
N ARG A 15 14.19 -4.21 3.37
CA ARG A 15 12.90 -4.86 3.07
C ARG A 15 12.92 -5.69 1.79
N GLY A 16 14.05 -5.79 1.11
CA GLY A 16 14.20 -6.56 -0.13
C GLY A 16 13.43 -5.97 -1.32
N LEU A 17 13.09 -4.68 -1.27
CA LEU A 17 12.33 -3.99 -2.32
C LEU A 17 13.26 -3.39 -3.36
N LYS A 18 12.82 -3.37 -4.62
CA LYS A 18 13.54 -2.69 -5.70
C LYS A 18 13.00 -1.27 -5.85
N VAL A 19 13.89 -0.30 -6.03
CA VAL A 19 13.50 1.09 -6.33
C VAL A 19 12.62 1.17 -7.57
N ALA A 20 12.91 0.36 -8.60
CA ALA A 20 12.10 0.31 -9.82
C ALA A 20 10.64 -0.10 -9.57
N ASP A 21 10.39 -1.02 -8.63
CA ASP A 21 9.03 -1.44 -8.28
C ASP A 21 8.27 -0.29 -7.58
N ILE A 22 8.95 0.46 -6.72
CA ILE A 22 8.40 1.64 -6.04
C ILE A 22 8.07 2.73 -7.07
N GLU A 23 8.96 2.96 -8.04
CA GLU A 23 8.69 3.90 -9.12
C GLU A 23 7.46 3.51 -9.94
N ASP A 24 7.32 2.24 -10.28
CA ASP A 24 6.20 1.71 -11.06
C ASP A 24 4.87 1.83 -10.28
N VAL A 25 4.88 1.54 -8.98
CA VAL A 25 3.74 1.75 -8.07
C VAL A 25 3.27 3.21 -8.13
N ILE A 26 4.18 4.17 -7.90
CA ILE A 26 3.83 5.60 -7.85
C ILE A 26 3.38 6.09 -9.24
N LYS A 27 4.09 5.73 -10.32
CA LYS A 27 3.71 6.12 -11.69
C LYS A 27 2.32 5.60 -12.06
N THR A 28 2.02 4.33 -11.74
CA THR A 28 0.70 3.72 -12.00
C THR A 28 -0.40 4.41 -11.21
N ALA A 29 -0.15 4.72 -9.95
CA ALA A 29 -1.12 5.36 -9.07
C ALA A 29 -1.42 6.81 -9.49
N GLU A 30 -0.39 7.56 -9.90
CA GLU A 30 -0.56 8.91 -10.44
C GLU A 30 -1.27 8.94 -11.79
N SER A 31 -1.03 7.96 -12.67
CA SER A 31 -1.72 7.90 -13.97
C SER A 31 -3.17 7.45 -13.87
N SER A 32 -3.49 6.59 -12.90
CA SER A 32 -4.84 6.01 -12.75
C SER A 32 -5.73 6.76 -11.76
N GLY A 33 -5.15 7.58 -10.88
CA GLY A 33 -5.85 8.17 -9.74
C GLY A 33 -6.16 7.18 -8.61
N LYS A 34 -5.75 5.91 -8.71
CA LYS A 34 -5.96 4.87 -7.69
C LYS A 34 -4.90 4.95 -6.60
N LYS A 35 -5.00 5.98 -5.76
CA LYS A 35 -4.19 6.20 -4.56
C LYS A 35 -5.03 6.76 -3.43
N PHE A 36 -4.54 6.61 -2.21
CA PHE A 36 -5.11 7.25 -1.04
C PHE A 36 -4.29 8.48 -0.67
N THR A 37 -4.93 9.58 -0.32
CA THR A 37 -4.30 10.83 0.14
C THR A 37 -4.84 11.15 1.54
N LYS A 38 -3.93 11.39 2.49
CA LYS A 38 -4.31 11.65 3.88
C LYS A 38 -4.92 13.05 4.01
N LYS A 39 -6.10 13.15 4.65
CA LYS A 39 -6.92 14.36 4.82
C LYS A 39 -6.05 15.52 5.32
N GLY A 40 -6.13 16.66 4.62
CA GLY A 40 -5.40 17.88 5.00
C GLY A 40 -3.89 17.86 4.77
N THR A 41 -3.35 16.84 4.09
CA THR A 41 -1.91 16.70 3.82
C THR A 41 -1.65 16.40 2.34
N ASN A 42 -0.39 16.45 1.91
CA ASN A 42 0.04 15.94 0.60
C ASN A 42 0.60 14.51 0.67
N LEU A 43 0.39 13.78 1.77
CA LEU A 43 0.87 12.42 1.96
C LEU A 43 -0.04 11.44 1.23
N ASN A 44 0.55 10.65 0.35
CA ASN A 44 -0.14 9.68 -0.49
C ASN A 44 0.33 8.26 -0.17
N MET A 45 -0.57 7.30 -0.33
CA MET A 45 -0.30 5.88 -0.28
C MET A 45 -0.79 5.24 -1.58
N ALA A 46 0.11 4.50 -2.21
CA ALA A 46 -0.15 3.74 -3.43
C ALA A 46 0.26 2.29 -3.24
N SER A 47 -0.39 1.40 -3.98
CA SER A 47 -0.04 -0.03 -4.00
C SER A 47 -0.12 -0.60 -5.41
N LYS A 48 0.66 -1.65 -5.66
CA LYS A 48 0.59 -2.46 -6.87
C LYS A 48 0.98 -3.91 -6.57
N ARG A 49 0.25 -4.86 -7.14
CA ARG A 49 0.65 -6.27 -7.13
C ARG A 49 1.66 -6.52 -8.24
N ILE A 50 2.86 -6.99 -7.87
CA ILE A 50 3.97 -7.32 -8.76
C ILE A 50 4.34 -8.79 -8.50
N GLY A 51 3.94 -9.67 -9.41
CA GLY A 51 3.96 -11.12 -9.17
C GLY A 51 3.17 -11.50 -7.92
N ASP A 52 3.83 -12.18 -6.98
CA ASP A 52 3.23 -12.63 -5.72
C ASP A 52 3.41 -11.67 -4.54
N VAL A 53 3.81 -10.42 -4.80
CA VAL A 53 4.04 -9.41 -3.76
C VAL A 53 3.20 -8.18 -4.05
N THR A 54 2.50 -7.67 -3.04
CA THR A 54 1.87 -6.34 -3.09
C THR A 54 2.87 -5.35 -2.53
N VAL A 55 3.34 -4.43 -3.36
CA VAL A 55 4.30 -3.37 -3.00
C VAL A 55 3.53 -2.09 -2.73
N TYR A 56 3.93 -1.38 -1.68
CA TYR A 56 3.35 -0.12 -1.24
C TYR A 56 4.41 0.97 -1.25
N ALA A 57 3.98 2.19 -1.60
CA ALA A 57 4.77 3.40 -1.48
C ALA A 57 3.95 4.47 -0.75
N VAL A 58 4.54 5.05 0.29
CA VAL A 58 4.02 6.25 0.97
C VAL A 58 4.90 7.43 0.59
N TYR A 59 4.33 8.47 -0.01
CA TYR A 59 5.10 9.55 -0.62
C TYR A 59 4.36 10.89 -0.58
N GLU A 60 5.13 11.96 -0.57
CA GLU A 60 4.62 13.32 -0.75
C GLU A 60 4.85 13.76 -2.19
N LEU A 61 3.90 14.52 -2.75
CA LEU A 61 4.07 15.16 -4.04
C LEU A 61 4.60 16.58 -3.83
N GLU A 62 5.79 16.84 -4.35
CA GLU A 62 6.36 18.17 -4.50
C GLU A 62 6.09 18.65 -5.93
N SER A 63 5.43 19.80 -6.06
CA SER A 63 5.17 20.42 -7.35
C SER A 63 6.10 21.62 -7.53
N GLY A 64 7.08 21.48 -8.43
CA GLY A 64 7.85 22.61 -8.96
C GLY A 64 7.24 23.13 -10.27
N ILE A 65 7.66 24.33 -10.67
CA ILE A 65 7.17 25.03 -11.89
C ILE A 65 7.31 24.16 -13.16
N LEU A 66 8.30 23.26 -13.22
CA LEU A 66 8.64 22.49 -14.41
C LEU A 66 8.47 20.97 -14.27
N LYS A 67 8.39 20.43 -13.04
CA LYS A 67 8.34 18.98 -12.79
C LYS A 67 7.58 18.65 -11.51
N LYS A 68 6.83 17.54 -11.55
CA LYS A 68 6.30 16.85 -10.36
C LYS A 68 7.33 15.84 -9.87
N LYS A 69 7.63 15.88 -8.59
CA LYS A 69 8.54 14.97 -7.89
C LYS A 69 7.79 14.26 -6.77
N ALA A 70 7.93 12.95 -6.68
CA ALA A 70 7.43 12.15 -5.57
C ALA A 70 8.58 11.89 -4.59
N VAL A 71 8.45 12.37 -3.35
CA VAL A 71 9.43 12.13 -2.28
C VAL A 71 8.92 10.98 -1.42
N VAL A 72 9.57 9.83 -1.52
CA VAL A 72 9.15 8.60 -0.82
C VAL A 72 9.54 8.70 0.65
N LYS A 73 8.54 8.54 1.52
CA LYS A 73 8.66 8.55 2.99
C LYS A 73 8.71 7.15 3.58
N SER A 74 8.11 6.17 2.90
CA SER A 74 8.21 4.75 3.26
C SER A 74 7.86 3.86 2.06
N ALA A 75 8.36 2.64 2.08
CA ALA A 75 7.97 1.58 1.16
C ALA A 75 7.99 0.23 1.88
N TYR A 76 6.99 -0.59 1.63
CA TYR A 76 6.80 -1.89 2.28
C TYR A 76 6.06 -2.86 1.36
N SER A 77 5.98 -4.12 1.77
CA SER A 77 5.25 -5.12 1.00
C SER A 77 4.76 -6.27 1.86
N HIS A 78 3.87 -7.07 1.27
CA HIS A 78 3.46 -8.37 1.80
C HIS A 78 3.05 -9.28 0.62
N ARG A 79 2.97 -10.59 0.87
CA ARG A 79 2.55 -11.60 -0.11
C ARG A 79 1.06 -11.93 -0.06
N VAL A 80 0.38 -11.56 1.01
CA VAL A 80 -1.08 -11.71 1.16
C VAL A 80 -1.84 -11.05 -0.01
N LYS A 81 -2.88 -11.71 -0.54
CA LYS A 81 -3.82 -11.17 -1.53
C LYS A 81 -5.02 -10.55 -0.81
N LEU A 82 -5.45 -9.37 -1.27
CA LEU A 82 -6.67 -8.71 -0.80
C LEU A 82 -7.80 -9.04 -1.78
N ASN A 83 -8.69 -9.96 -1.41
CA ASN A 83 -9.68 -10.53 -2.34
C ASN A 83 -10.94 -9.68 -2.47
N LYS A 84 -11.48 -9.23 -1.33
CA LYS A 84 -12.70 -8.40 -1.27
C LYS A 84 -12.79 -7.67 0.06
N VAL A 85 -13.68 -6.70 0.12
CA VAL A 85 -14.15 -6.08 1.35
C VAL A 85 -15.22 -6.96 1.97
N ASP A 86 -15.02 -7.41 3.21
CA ASP A 86 -16.05 -8.11 3.99
C ASP A 86 -16.98 -7.10 4.69
N HIS A 87 -16.42 -6.01 5.23
CA HIS A 87 -17.17 -4.96 5.92
C HIS A 87 -16.46 -3.60 5.82
N LEU A 88 -17.21 -2.53 5.56
CA LEU A 88 -16.75 -1.14 5.70
C LEU A 88 -17.17 -0.61 7.08
N ALA A 89 -16.23 -0.03 7.81
CA ALA A 89 -16.44 0.62 9.10
C ALA A 89 -16.45 2.16 8.94
N GLU A 90 -16.07 2.90 9.98
CA GLU A 90 -16.00 4.35 9.93
C GLU A 90 -15.02 4.89 8.88
N GLU A 91 -15.19 6.16 8.51
CA GLU A 91 -14.23 6.86 7.67
C GLU A 91 -12.85 6.88 8.32
N SER A 92 -11.84 6.59 7.51
CA SER A 92 -10.44 6.74 7.90
C SER A 92 -9.97 8.19 7.74
N GLU A 93 -8.70 8.41 8.04
CA GLU A 93 -8.00 9.65 7.73
C GLU A 93 -7.60 9.79 6.25
N TRP A 94 -7.92 8.81 5.41
CA TRP A 94 -7.57 8.77 3.99
C TRP A 94 -8.75 9.16 3.08
N MET A 95 -8.42 9.66 1.89
CA MET A 95 -9.35 10.00 0.81
C MET A 95 -8.84 9.41 -0.51
N MET A 96 -9.73 9.06 -1.42
CA MET A 96 -9.41 8.73 -2.80
C MET A 96 -10.04 9.77 -3.71
N GLY A 97 -9.23 10.71 -4.21
CA GLY A 97 -9.77 11.92 -4.84
C GLY A 97 -10.65 12.69 -3.84
N ASN A 98 -11.93 12.88 -4.19
CA ASN A 98 -12.90 13.55 -3.32
C ASN A 98 -13.76 12.56 -2.50
N SER A 99 -13.52 11.25 -2.61
CA SER A 99 -14.31 10.23 -1.92
C SER A 99 -13.63 9.76 -0.64
N PRO A 100 -14.39 9.50 0.45
CA PRO A 100 -13.81 8.97 1.67
C PRO A 100 -13.28 7.55 1.48
N VAL A 101 -12.20 7.24 2.18
CA VAL A 101 -11.70 5.88 2.39
C VAL A 101 -12.10 5.45 3.79
N HIS A 102 -12.49 4.20 3.94
CA HIS A 102 -12.97 3.66 5.20
C HIS A 102 -11.95 2.69 5.81
N ASN A 103 -11.96 2.62 7.14
CA ASN A 103 -11.45 1.44 7.83
C ASN A 103 -12.30 0.24 7.39
N ALA A 104 -11.68 -0.89 7.11
CA ALA A 104 -12.36 -2.05 6.54
C ALA A 104 -11.87 -3.36 7.14
N THR A 105 -12.78 -4.34 7.17
CA THR A 105 -12.40 -5.74 7.28
C THR A 105 -12.30 -6.31 5.87
N LEU A 106 -11.12 -6.81 5.54
CA LEU A 106 -10.77 -7.36 4.23
C LEU A 106 -10.67 -8.87 4.29
N ASN A 107 -11.04 -9.52 3.19
CA ASN A 107 -10.78 -10.91 2.94
C ASN A 107 -9.34 -11.08 2.44
N LEU A 108 -8.50 -11.68 3.28
CA LEU A 108 -7.06 -11.83 3.09
C LEU A 108 -6.73 -13.29 2.77
N GLU A 109 -6.01 -13.53 1.68
CA GLU A 109 -5.60 -14.87 1.28
C GLU A 109 -4.08 -15.02 1.21
N TYR A 110 -3.57 -16.07 1.84
CA TYR A 110 -2.18 -16.51 1.69
C TYR A 110 -2.11 -18.02 1.60
N MET A 111 -1.45 -18.55 0.57
CA MET A 111 -1.31 -20.00 0.33
C MET A 111 -2.64 -20.76 0.43
N THR A 112 -3.70 -20.26 -0.22
CA THR A 112 -5.09 -20.78 -0.20
C THR A 112 -5.82 -20.66 1.15
N VAL A 113 -5.14 -20.21 2.21
CA VAL A 113 -5.77 -19.94 3.50
C VAL A 113 -6.37 -18.55 3.48
N VAL A 114 -7.68 -18.47 3.70
CA VAL A 114 -8.44 -17.22 3.77
C VAL A 114 -8.73 -16.83 5.22
N ARG A 115 -8.49 -15.57 5.57
CA ARG A 115 -8.79 -14.97 6.88
C ARG A 115 -9.34 -13.56 6.69
N SER A 116 -10.16 -13.11 7.63
CA SER A 116 -10.53 -11.69 7.69
C SER A 116 -9.49 -10.92 8.49
N GLY A 117 -9.17 -9.69 8.06
CA GLY A 117 -8.24 -8.81 8.77
C GLY A 117 -8.45 -7.34 8.44
N PRO A 118 -7.84 -6.43 9.21
CA PRO A 118 -8.01 -5.00 9.01
C PRO A 118 -7.33 -4.50 7.74
N GLY A 119 -7.88 -3.46 7.16
CA GLY A 119 -7.30 -2.71 6.05
C GLY A 119 -8.08 -1.43 5.76
N LEU A 120 -7.84 -0.87 4.59
CA LEU A 120 -8.50 0.34 4.09
C LEU A 120 -9.16 0.02 2.75
N ALA A 121 -10.33 0.60 2.51
CA ALA A 121 -11.02 0.46 1.23
C ALA A 121 -11.69 1.75 0.79
N SER A 122 -11.73 1.98 -0.53
CA SER A 122 -12.63 2.96 -1.13
C SER A 122 -14.09 2.56 -0.86
N ALA A 123 -15.01 3.53 -0.87
CA ALA A 123 -16.42 3.29 -0.58
C ALA A 123 -17.08 2.26 -1.53
N ASP A 124 -16.60 2.14 -2.77
CA ASP A 124 -17.03 1.15 -3.75
C ASP A 124 -16.29 -0.21 -3.65
N GLY A 125 -15.32 -0.31 -2.74
CA GLY A 125 -14.46 -1.49 -2.56
C GLY A 125 -13.50 -1.78 -3.71
N SER A 126 -13.39 -0.89 -4.71
CA SER A 126 -12.58 -1.12 -5.92
C SER A 126 -11.08 -0.99 -5.68
N VAL A 127 -10.68 -0.28 -4.62
CA VAL A 127 -9.30 -0.15 -4.18
C VAL A 127 -9.22 -0.55 -2.71
N MET A 128 -8.33 -1.51 -2.43
CA MET A 128 -8.03 -1.99 -1.08
C MET A 128 -6.54 -1.84 -0.81
N MET A 129 -6.20 -1.36 0.38
CA MET A 129 -4.82 -1.19 0.83
C MET A 129 -4.69 -1.61 2.29
N VAL A 130 -3.46 -1.86 2.73
CA VAL A 130 -3.15 -2.07 4.15
C VAL A 130 -2.05 -1.10 4.55
N GLU A 131 -2.10 -0.63 5.79
CA GLU A 131 -1.08 0.28 6.30
C GLU A 131 0.20 -0.47 6.69
N GLU A 132 1.31 0.27 6.75
CA GLU A 132 2.65 -0.28 6.94
C GLU A 132 2.78 -1.16 8.19
N TYR A 133 2.16 -0.76 9.31
CA TYR A 133 2.26 -1.51 10.56
C TYR A 133 1.59 -2.90 10.45
N LEU A 134 0.54 -3.03 9.63
CA LEU A 134 -0.12 -4.31 9.38
C LEU A 134 0.76 -5.19 8.49
N ALA A 135 1.29 -4.62 7.40
CA ALA A 135 2.13 -5.34 6.45
C ALA A 135 3.42 -5.87 7.11
N THR A 136 4.10 -5.03 7.89
CA THR A 136 5.42 -5.34 8.46
C THR A 136 5.37 -6.14 9.76
N LYS A 137 4.20 -6.21 10.43
CA LYS A 137 4.03 -6.98 11.68
C LYS A 137 3.04 -8.12 11.48
N THR A 138 1.75 -7.81 11.41
CA THR A 138 0.68 -8.81 11.44
C THR A 138 0.73 -9.76 10.24
N LEU A 139 0.83 -9.21 9.03
CA LEU A 139 0.88 -10.01 7.81
C LEU A 139 2.20 -10.77 7.70
N ALA A 140 3.33 -10.11 8.00
CA ALA A 140 4.63 -10.77 8.03
C ALA A 140 4.68 -11.95 9.02
N ALA A 141 4.09 -11.80 10.21
CA ALA A 141 4.00 -12.88 11.20
C ALA A 141 3.10 -14.02 10.71
N ALA A 142 1.95 -13.70 10.10
CA ALA A 142 1.05 -14.69 9.52
C ALA A 142 1.75 -15.49 8.41
N GLU A 143 2.42 -14.81 7.48
CA GLU A 143 3.19 -15.42 6.40
C GLU A 143 4.24 -16.39 6.95
N GLY A 144 5.04 -15.96 7.92
CA GLY A 144 6.06 -16.80 8.55
C GLY A 144 5.50 -18.02 9.27
N LEU A 145 4.32 -17.92 9.89
CA LEU A 145 3.63 -19.07 10.51
C LEU A 145 3.15 -20.08 9.46
N PHE A 146 2.63 -19.61 8.32
CA PHE A 146 2.17 -20.47 7.24
C PHE A 146 3.34 -21.16 6.52
N GLU A 147 4.43 -20.45 6.29
CA GLU A 147 5.64 -21.01 5.67
C GLU A 147 6.26 -22.11 6.55
N LYS A 148 6.33 -21.91 7.88
CA LYS A 148 6.82 -22.93 8.83
C LYS A 148 5.95 -24.18 8.89
N LYS A 149 4.64 -24.06 8.69
CA LYS A 149 3.73 -25.23 8.69
C LYS A 149 3.83 -26.07 7.41
N ARG A 150 4.44 -25.54 6.35
CA ARG A 150 4.70 -26.27 5.10
C ARG A 150 6.03 -27.04 5.13
N ALA A 151 7.01 -26.54 5.89
CA ALA A 151 8.32 -27.17 6.08
C ALA A 151 8.22 -28.35 7.06
#